data_AF-A0A1V3X6S8-F1
#
_entry.id   AF-A0A1V3X6S8-F1
#
_cell.length_a   1.000
_cell.length_b   1.000
_cell.length_c   1.000
_cell.angle_alpha   90.00
_cell.angle_beta   90.00
_cell.angle_gamma   90.00
#
_symmetry.space_group_name_H-M   'P 1'
#
loop_
_entity.id
_entity.type
_entity.pdbx_description
1 polymer ?
#
loop_
_entity_poly.entity_id
_entity_poly.type
_entity_poly.pdbx_seq_one_letter_code
_entity_poly.pdbx_strand_id
1 'polypeptide(L)'
;MLDGTARHVLDGDRADQLAVVTDAGVFIVAAHQVSARRESVFDPVLHVADLSFDRIRVPEGVRVTVDRERARHVALTGMAITMVGACQRILDLVLDHVRSRHQFGVPIGSFQAVQHKAADMHVAVQRARALAYFAALTIAADDPRRRLAAAMAKASAGECQSLVFRHGLQLHGAMGFTWENDLQFALKRAKAGELMLGGAAEHRAQIAQEYRAADF
;
A
#
# COMPACT_ATOMS: atom_id res chain seq x y z
N MET A 1 0.14 19.12 -25.65
CA MET A 1 1.34 19.60 -24.95
C MET A 1 1.19 19.22 -23.48
N LEU A 2 2.20 18.59 -22.90
CA LEU A 2 2.23 18.21 -21.49
C LEU A 2 3.16 19.16 -20.75
N ASP A 3 2.65 19.79 -19.70
CA ASP A 3 3.38 20.75 -18.88
C ASP A 3 2.93 20.63 -17.42
N GLY A 4 3.87 20.68 -16.48
CA GLY A 4 3.57 20.62 -15.04
C GLY A 4 4.39 19.60 -14.28
N THR A 5 3.88 19.16 -13.12
CA THR A 5 4.59 18.25 -12.21
C THR A 5 3.66 17.19 -11.64
N ALA A 6 4.09 15.93 -11.69
CA ALA A 6 3.48 14.84 -10.96
C ALA A 6 4.38 14.48 -9.77
N ARG A 7 3.81 14.43 -8.55
CA ARG A 7 4.57 14.19 -7.32
C ARG A 7 4.38 12.79 -6.79
N HIS A 8 5.37 12.28 -6.08
CA HIS A 8 5.34 10.97 -5.43
C HIS A 8 5.02 9.80 -6.38
N VAL A 9 5.58 9.82 -7.59
CA VAL A 9 5.37 8.78 -8.59
C VAL A 9 6.22 7.56 -8.26
N LEU A 10 5.56 6.47 -7.89
CA LEU A 10 6.22 5.18 -7.64
C LEU A 10 6.91 4.69 -8.92
N ASP A 11 8.18 4.33 -8.79
CA ASP A 11 9.10 3.91 -9.86
C ASP A 11 9.25 4.94 -11.00
N GLY A 12 8.90 6.21 -10.76
CA GLY A 12 8.93 7.26 -11.80
C GLY A 12 10.32 7.54 -12.37
N ASP A 13 11.38 7.28 -11.60
CA ASP A 13 12.78 7.39 -12.00
C ASP A 13 13.38 6.08 -12.58
N ARG A 14 12.56 5.02 -12.69
CA ARG A 14 12.96 3.70 -13.20
C ARG A 14 12.17 3.24 -14.40
N ALA A 15 10.96 3.76 -14.59
CA ALA A 15 10.11 3.37 -15.71
C ALA A 15 10.74 3.81 -17.05
N ASP A 16 10.66 2.97 -18.07
CA ASP A 16 11.06 3.34 -19.43
C ASP A 16 10.00 4.21 -20.14
N GLN A 17 8.73 4.01 -19.75
CA GLN A 17 7.57 4.71 -20.27
C GLN A 17 6.66 5.18 -19.13
N LEU A 18 6.06 6.35 -19.32
CA LEU A 18 5.17 6.99 -18.36
C LEU A 18 3.78 7.17 -18.98
N ALA A 19 2.75 6.65 -18.31
CA ALA A 19 1.36 6.92 -18.65
C ALA A 19 0.90 8.22 -17.97
N VAL A 20 0.84 9.30 -18.73
CA VAL A 20 0.48 10.63 -18.22
C VAL A 20 -1.01 10.83 -18.36
N VAL A 21 -1.69 10.99 -17.23
CA VAL A 21 -3.14 11.15 -17.16
C VAL A 21 -3.49 12.64 -17.14
N THR A 22 -4.29 13.09 -18.10
CA THR A 22 -4.76 14.47 -18.23
C THR A 22 -6.26 14.51 -18.52
N ASP A 23 -6.84 15.71 -18.57
CA ASP A 23 -8.24 15.91 -18.98
C ASP A 23 -8.48 15.57 -20.46
N ALA A 24 -7.45 15.72 -21.30
CA ALA A 24 -7.51 15.35 -22.72
C ALA A 24 -7.41 13.83 -22.95
N GLY A 25 -6.98 13.06 -21.95
CA GLY A 25 -6.79 11.62 -22.06
C GLY A 25 -5.48 11.14 -21.42
N VAL A 26 -5.12 9.89 -21.73
CA VAL A 26 -3.88 9.27 -21.27
C VAL A 26 -2.88 9.22 -22.42
N PHE A 27 -1.65 9.66 -22.18
CA PHE A 27 -0.58 9.72 -23.17
C PHE A 27 0.61 8.91 -22.68
N ILE A 28 1.19 8.10 -23.56
CA ILE A 28 2.45 7.38 -23.26
C ILE A 28 3.63 8.27 -23.67
N VAL A 29 4.52 8.55 -22.72
CA VAL A 29 5.72 9.37 -22.92
C VAL A 29 6.94 8.53 -22.57
N ALA A 30 8.01 8.65 -23.36
CA ALA A 30 9.26 7.99 -23.03
C ALA A 30 9.93 8.72 -21.86
N ALA A 31 10.41 7.99 -20.86
CA ALA A 31 10.90 8.60 -19.62
C ALA A 31 12.10 9.55 -19.84
N HIS A 32 12.92 9.32 -20.86
CA HIS A 32 14.04 10.21 -21.21
C HIS A 32 13.60 11.63 -21.63
N GLN A 33 12.32 11.84 -21.95
CA GLN A 33 11.76 13.16 -22.27
C GLN A 33 11.33 13.92 -21.01
N VAL A 34 11.25 13.26 -19.86
CA VAL A 34 10.71 13.78 -18.60
C VAL A 34 11.84 13.91 -17.59
N SER A 35 11.91 15.03 -16.88
CA SER A 35 12.88 15.17 -15.79
C SER A 35 12.35 14.44 -14.55
N ALA A 36 13.14 13.51 -14.01
CA ALA A 36 12.80 12.76 -12.80
C ALA A 36 13.76 13.10 -11.67
N ARG A 37 13.22 13.41 -10.49
CA ARG A 37 13.99 13.62 -9.26
C ARG A 37 13.52 12.63 -8.20
N ARG A 38 14.38 11.65 -7.87
CA ARG A 38 14.12 10.73 -6.76
C ARG A 38 14.00 11.50 -5.45
N GLU A 39 12.95 11.18 -4.70
CA GLU A 39 12.73 11.66 -3.35
C GLU A 39 13.37 10.73 -2.31
N SER A 40 13.90 11.32 -1.25
CA SER A 40 14.30 10.55 -0.07
C SER A 40 13.05 10.23 0.75
N VAL A 41 12.65 8.96 0.72
CA VAL A 41 11.50 8.46 1.49
C VAL A 41 11.98 7.58 2.64
N PHE A 42 11.17 7.49 3.69
CA PHE A 42 11.53 6.76 4.92
C PHE A 42 11.69 5.25 4.70
N ASP A 43 11.12 4.72 3.63
CA ASP A 43 11.36 3.37 3.19
C ASP A 43 12.38 3.34 2.02
N PRO A 44 13.66 3.02 2.29
CA PRO A 44 14.74 3.20 1.32
C PRO A 44 14.67 2.24 0.13
N VAL A 45 13.80 1.22 0.17
CA VAL A 45 13.64 0.26 -0.93
C VAL A 45 12.52 0.69 -1.89
N LEU A 46 11.79 1.76 -1.61
CA LEU A 46 10.86 2.37 -2.57
C LEU A 46 11.59 3.38 -3.45
N HIS A 47 11.25 3.35 -4.73
CA HIS A 47 11.62 4.39 -5.68
C HIS A 47 10.43 5.31 -5.85
N VAL A 48 10.54 6.53 -5.34
CA VAL A 48 9.49 7.55 -5.44
C VAL A 48 10.13 8.78 -6.05
N ALA A 49 9.51 9.34 -7.07
CA ALA A 49 10.08 10.47 -7.80
C ALA A 49 9.04 11.56 -8.08
N ASP A 50 9.51 12.81 -8.05
CA ASP A 50 8.83 13.93 -8.69
C ASP A 50 9.19 13.92 -10.19
N LEU A 51 8.17 14.03 -11.04
CA LEU A 51 8.31 14.08 -12.50
C LEU A 51 7.91 15.47 -13.00
N SER A 52 8.80 16.13 -13.73
CA SER A 52 8.57 17.45 -14.33
C SER A 52 8.50 17.36 -15.85
N PHE A 53 7.44 17.95 -16.40
CA PHE A 53 7.16 18.04 -17.83
C PHE A 53 7.34 19.50 -18.24
N ASP A 54 8.34 19.82 -19.06
CA ASP A 54 8.53 21.16 -19.66
C ASP A 54 8.04 21.13 -21.10
N ARG A 55 6.79 21.55 -21.30
CA ARG A 55 6.16 21.75 -22.61
C ARG A 55 6.41 20.62 -23.61
N ILE A 56 6.35 19.37 -23.15
CA ILE A 56 6.60 18.18 -23.99
C ILE A 56 5.48 18.07 -25.03
N ARG A 57 5.86 18.04 -26.30
CA ARG A 57 4.92 17.89 -27.41
C ARG A 57 4.74 16.41 -27.72
N VAL A 58 3.57 15.89 -27.36
CA VAL A 58 3.13 14.53 -27.71
C VAL A 58 2.17 14.60 -28.90
N PRO A 59 2.35 13.76 -29.95
CA PRO A 59 1.39 13.67 -31.05
C PRO A 59 0.11 12.96 -30.58
N GLU A 60 -1.03 13.25 -31.22
CA GLU A 60 -2.30 12.58 -30.85
C GLU A 60 -2.23 11.05 -31.00
N GLY A 61 -1.38 10.55 -31.91
CA GLY A 61 -1.20 9.12 -32.14
C GLY A 61 -0.60 8.32 -30.97
N VAL A 62 -0.04 8.97 -29.93
CA VAL A 62 0.43 8.29 -28.70
C VAL A 62 -0.60 8.34 -27.56
N ARG A 63 -1.79 8.89 -27.83
CA ARG A 63 -2.92 8.80 -26.91
C ARG A 63 -3.41 7.36 -26.87
N VAL A 64 -3.66 6.87 -25.66
CA VAL A 64 -4.17 5.51 -25.45
C VAL A 64 -5.58 5.56 -24.87
N THR A 65 -6.45 4.69 -25.39
CA THR A 65 -7.77 4.45 -24.81
C THR A 65 -7.62 3.39 -23.73
N VAL A 66 -7.75 3.80 -22.47
CA VAL A 66 -7.62 2.92 -21.31
C VAL A 66 -8.75 3.18 -20.32
N ASP A 67 -9.21 2.12 -19.66
CA ASP A 67 -10.11 2.23 -18.51
C ASP A 67 -9.31 2.70 -17.29
N ARG A 68 -9.37 4.00 -17.03
CA ARG A 68 -8.69 4.66 -15.90
C ARG A 68 -9.20 4.14 -14.55
N GLU A 69 -10.48 3.77 -14.45
CA GLU A 69 -11.04 3.25 -13.20
C GLU A 69 -10.53 1.85 -12.92
N ARG A 70 -10.55 0.96 -13.93
CA ARG A 70 -9.96 -0.38 -13.80
C ARG A 70 -8.48 -0.31 -13.44
N ALA A 71 -7.72 0.59 -14.06
CA ALA A 71 -6.31 0.81 -13.70
C ALA A 71 -6.16 1.23 -12.21
N ARG A 72 -7.03 2.10 -11.71
CA ARG A 72 -7.06 2.49 -10.29
C ARG A 72 -7.41 1.32 -9.39
N HIS A 73 -8.39 0.47 -9.75
CA HIS A 73 -8.75 -0.72 -8.96
C HIS A 73 -7.58 -1.70 -8.85
N VAL A 74 -6.86 -1.92 -9.96
CA VAL A 74 -5.65 -2.76 -9.98
C VAL A 74 -4.57 -2.17 -9.07
N ALA A 75 -4.30 -0.86 -9.16
CA ALA A 75 -3.30 -0.19 -8.34
C ALA A 75 -3.62 -0.26 -6.83
N LEU A 76 -4.87 0.00 -6.45
CA LEU A 76 -5.34 -0.09 -5.07
C LEU A 76 -5.22 -1.53 -4.53
N THR A 77 -5.63 -2.51 -5.33
CA THR A 77 -5.56 -3.94 -4.96
C THR A 77 -4.12 -4.41 -4.82
N GLY A 78 -3.24 -4.08 -5.76
CA GLY A 78 -1.82 -4.41 -5.70
C GLY A 78 -1.13 -3.79 -4.48
N MET A 79 -1.45 -2.54 -4.17
CA MET A 79 -0.95 -1.88 -2.96
C MET A 79 -1.46 -2.56 -1.69
N ALA A 80 -2.76 -2.89 -1.61
CA ALA A 80 -3.34 -3.61 -0.48
C ALA A 80 -2.66 -4.98 -0.25
N ILE A 81 -2.43 -5.75 -1.31
CA ILE A 81 -1.72 -7.05 -1.23
C ILE A 81 -0.29 -6.85 -0.73
N THR A 82 0.41 -5.84 -1.22
CA THR A 82 1.77 -5.49 -0.78
C THR A 82 1.81 -5.17 0.71
N MET A 83 0.85 -4.36 1.18
CA MET A 83 0.70 -4.02 2.60
C MET A 83 0.38 -5.25 3.45
N VAL A 84 -0.50 -6.14 2.99
CA VAL A 84 -0.83 -7.40 3.68
C VAL A 84 0.42 -8.28 3.82
N GLY A 85 1.24 -8.40 2.78
CA GLY A 85 2.51 -9.12 2.83
C GLY A 85 3.48 -8.53 3.86
N ALA A 86 3.62 -7.20 3.88
CA ALA A 86 4.44 -6.51 4.88
C ALA A 86 3.91 -6.73 6.31
N CYS A 87 2.59 -6.68 6.52
CA CYS A 87 1.96 -6.95 7.81
C CYS A 87 2.17 -8.41 8.26
N GLN A 88 2.07 -9.36 7.34
CA GLN A 88 2.38 -10.77 7.63
C GLN A 88 3.83 -10.92 8.07
N ARG A 89 4.79 -10.30 7.36
CA ARG A 89 6.20 -10.36 7.74
C ARG A 89 6.46 -9.79 9.13
N ILE A 90 5.78 -8.70 9.50
CA ILE A 90 5.86 -8.15 10.86
C ILE A 90 5.36 -9.18 11.89
N LEU A 91 4.21 -9.81 11.64
CA LEU A 91 3.68 -10.84 12.53
C LEU A 91 4.64 -12.02 12.67
N ASP A 92 5.22 -12.50 11.58
CA ASP A 92 6.17 -13.62 11.61
C ASP A 92 7.40 -13.29 12.46
N LEU A 93 8.00 -12.11 12.24
CA LEU A 93 9.12 -11.61 13.04
C LEU A 93 8.77 -11.48 14.53
N VAL A 94 7.57 -11.00 14.83
CA VAL A 94 7.07 -10.92 16.21
C VAL A 94 6.96 -12.31 16.83
N LEU A 95 6.38 -13.27 16.12
CA LEU A 95 6.22 -14.63 16.62
C LEU A 95 7.58 -15.29 16.89
N ASP A 96 8.56 -15.09 16.02
CA ASP A 96 9.93 -15.58 16.23
C ASP A 96 10.59 -14.92 17.45
N HIS A 97 10.43 -13.60 17.60
CA HIS A 97 10.97 -12.86 18.74
C HIS A 97 10.35 -13.30 20.07
N VAL A 98 9.02 -13.37 20.16
CA VAL A 98 8.35 -13.68 21.44
C VAL A 98 8.52 -15.14 21.86
N ARG A 99 8.81 -16.05 20.93
CA ARG A 99 9.14 -17.45 21.24
C ARG A 99 10.57 -17.64 21.76
N SER A 100 11.52 -16.83 21.27
CA SER A 100 12.94 -16.95 21.63
C SER A 100 13.34 -16.10 22.83
N ARG A 101 12.73 -14.93 23.01
CA ARG A 101 13.06 -14.00 24.09
C ARG A 101 12.52 -14.49 25.43
N HIS A 102 13.39 -14.59 26.43
CA HIS A 102 13.03 -14.99 27.79
C HIS A 102 13.06 -13.80 28.75
N GLN A 103 12.03 -13.65 29.59
CA GLN A 103 12.01 -12.75 30.74
C GLN A 103 11.21 -13.40 31.87
N PHE A 104 11.55 -13.07 33.12
CA PHE A 104 10.93 -13.69 34.29
C PHE A 104 10.98 -15.23 34.27
N GLY A 105 12.07 -15.78 33.74
CA GLY A 105 12.31 -17.23 33.69
C GLY A 105 11.56 -18.01 32.61
N VAL A 106 10.76 -17.36 31.75
CA VAL A 106 9.97 -18.02 30.70
C VAL A 106 10.04 -17.25 29.36
N PRO A 107 9.73 -17.89 28.21
CA PRO A 107 9.54 -17.18 26.95
C PRO A 107 8.45 -16.11 27.08
N ILE A 108 8.67 -14.89 26.57
CA ILE A 108 7.68 -13.81 26.71
C ILE A 108 6.35 -14.11 26.00
N GLY A 109 6.35 -14.99 25.00
CA GLY A 109 5.16 -15.50 24.34
C GLY A 109 4.21 -16.32 25.24
N SER A 110 4.64 -16.72 26.46
CA SER A 110 3.75 -17.41 27.41
C SER A 110 2.80 -16.45 28.15
N PHE A 111 3.08 -15.14 28.14
CA PHE A 111 2.23 -14.16 28.80
C PHE A 111 0.96 -13.88 27.98
N GLN A 112 -0.21 -13.95 28.61
CA GLN A 112 -1.50 -13.74 27.94
C GLN A 112 -1.59 -12.39 27.21
N ALA A 113 -1.02 -11.33 27.79
CA ALA A 113 -1.00 -10.01 27.16
C ALA A 113 -0.22 -9.98 25.82
N VAL A 114 0.80 -10.83 25.67
CA VAL A 114 1.54 -11.01 24.42
C VAL A 114 0.72 -11.84 23.42
N GLN A 115 0.11 -12.93 23.90
CA GLN A 115 -0.72 -13.82 23.09
C GLN A 115 -1.92 -13.09 22.48
N HIS A 116 -2.62 -12.26 23.28
CA HIS A 116 -3.75 -11.47 22.80
C HIS A 116 -3.34 -10.52 21.67
N LYS A 117 -2.22 -9.80 21.82
CA LYS A 117 -1.70 -8.91 20.77
C LYS A 117 -1.35 -9.68 19.49
N ALA A 118 -0.69 -10.83 19.62
CA ALA A 118 -0.35 -11.66 18.47
C ALA A 118 -1.60 -12.21 17.77
N ALA A 119 -2.63 -12.59 18.53
CA ALA A 119 -3.92 -13.03 17.99
C ALA A 119 -4.64 -11.89 17.24
N ASP A 120 -4.70 -10.68 17.83
CA ASP A 120 -5.29 -9.51 17.19
C ASP A 120 -4.60 -9.16 15.86
N MET A 121 -3.26 -9.21 15.85
CA MET A 121 -2.46 -9.03 14.64
C MET A 121 -2.80 -10.08 13.58
N HIS A 122 -2.87 -11.35 13.98
CA HIS A 122 -3.20 -12.45 13.07
C HIS A 122 -4.59 -12.25 12.44
N VAL A 123 -5.61 -11.97 13.25
CA VAL A 123 -6.98 -11.73 12.76
C VAL A 123 -7.02 -10.55 11.80
N ALA A 124 -6.32 -9.44 12.12
CA ALA A 124 -6.26 -8.27 11.25
C ALA A 124 -5.62 -8.60 9.88
N VAL A 125 -4.53 -9.37 9.87
CA VAL A 125 -3.85 -9.80 8.64
C VAL A 125 -4.75 -10.71 7.80
N GLN A 126 -5.43 -11.69 8.42
CA GLN A 126 -6.35 -12.57 7.68
C GLN A 126 -7.54 -11.81 7.09
N ARG A 127 -8.12 -10.87 7.84
CA ARG A 127 -9.20 -10.01 7.33
C ARG A 127 -8.76 -9.21 6.11
N ALA A 128 -7.62 -8.53 6.21
CA ALA A 128 -7.09 -7.72 5.12
C ALA A 128 -6.73 -8.58 3.90
N ARG A 129 -6.17 -9.77 4.11
CA ARG A 129 -5.87 -10.75 3.04
C ARG A 129 -7.12 -11.19 2.30
N ALA A 130 -8.18 -11.54 3.02
CA ALA A 130 -9.44 -11.98 2.41
C ALA A 130 -10.04 -10.88 1.52
N LEU A 131 -10.07 -9.63 2.00
CA LEU A 131 -10.58 -8.50 1.22
C LEU A 131 -9.71 -8.18 0.00
N ALA A 132 -8.39 -8.28 0.13
CA ALA A 132 -7.47 -8.07 -0.99
C ALA A 132 -7.65 -9.14 -2.09
N TYR A 133 -7.82 -10.41 -1.71
CA TYR A 133 -8.11 -11.48 -2.66
C TYR A 133 -9.49 -11.33 -3.30
N PHE A 134 -10.50 -10.93 -2.53
CA PHE A 134 -11.81 -10.62 -3.09
C PHE A 134 -11.77 -9.49 -4.13
N ALA A 135 -11.01 -8.42 -3.86
CA ALA A 135 -10.77 -7.35 -4.84
C ALA A 135 -10.08 -7.87 -6.12
N ALA A 136 -9.06 -8.72 -5.99
CA ALA A 136 -8.40 -9.31 -7.15
C ALA A 136 -9.35 -10.19 -7.99
N LEU A 137 -10.18 -11.02 -7.33
CA LEU A 137 -11.17 -11.88 -8.00
C LEU A 137 -12.23 -11.06 -8.73
N THR A 138 -12.76 -10.01 -8.11
CA THR A 138 -13.76 -9.12 -8.74
C THR A 138 -13.20 -8.39 -9.96
N ILE A 139 -11.93 -7.95 -9.92
CA ILE A 139 -11.26 -7.37 -11.09
C ILE A 139 -11.10 -8.41 -12.21
N ALA A 140 -10.66 -9.63 -11.86
CA ALA A 140 -10.45 -10.70 -12.83
C ALA A 140 -11.74 -11.12 -13.55
N ALA A 141 -12.86 -11.16 -12.80
CA ALA A 141 -14.18 -11.50 -13.33
C ALA A 141 -14.93 -10.31 -13.99
N ASP A 142 -14.31 -9.13 -14.04
CA ASP A 142 -14.95 -7.86 -14.42
C ASP A 142 -16.27 -7.57 -13.66
N ASP A 143 -16.32 -8.02 -12.41
CA ASP A 143 -17.49 -7.89 -11.55
C ASP A 143 -17.76 -6.41 -11.24
N PRO A 144 -19.03 -5.95 -11.26
CA PRO A 144 -19.37 -4.55 -10.98
C PRO A 144 -18.95 -4.10 -9.56
N ARG A 145 -18.77 -5.02 -8.61
CA ARG A 145 -18.32 -4.73 -7.25
C ARG A 145 -16.84 -4.39 -7.14
N ARG A 146 -16.04 -4.53 -8.22
CA ARG A 146 -14.58 -4.33 -8.20
C ARG A 146 -14.14 -2.99 -7.62
N ARG A 147 -14.94 -1.93 -7.84
CA ARG A 147 -14.67 -0.59 -7.31
C ARG A 147 -14.72 -0.57 -5.79
N LEU A 148 -15.85 -1.01 -5.23
CA LEU A 148 -16.07 -1.10 -3.79
C LEU A 148 -15.08 -2.08 -3.15
N ALA A 149 -14.85 -3.23 -3.78
CA ALA A 149 -13.91 -4.24 -3.28
C ALA A 149 -12.48 -3.71 -3.19
N ALA A 150 -11.99 -2.96 -4.18
CA ALA A 150 -10.66 -2.36 -4.16
C ALA A 150 -10.51 -1.30 -3.05
N ALA A 151 -11.54 -0.47 -2.83
CA ALA A 151 -11.55 0.49 -1.72
C ALA A 151 -11.57 -0.23 -0.35
N MET A 152 -12.39 -1.28 -0.19
CA MET A 152 -12.44 -2.08 1.03
C MET A 152 -11.11 -2.77 1.33
N ALA A 153 -10.44 -3.31 0.29
CA ALA A 153 -9.12 -3.91 0.43
C ALA A 153 -8.09 -2.88 0.93
N LYS A 154 -8.07 -1.67 0.35
CA LYS A 154 -7.12 -0.63 0.78
C LYS A 154 -7.42 -0.12 2.20
N ALA A 155 -8.69 0.06 2.54
CA ALA A 155 -9.12 0.42 3.89
C ALA A 155 -8.69 -0.61 4.93
N SER A 156 -9.00 -1.89 4.71
CA SER A 156 -8.65 -2.96 5.64
C SER A 156 -7.14 -3.19 5.74
N ALA A 157 -6.40 -3.02 4.66
CA ALA A 157 -4.94 -3.10 4.68
C ALA A 157 -4.32 -1.99 5.53
N GLY A 158 -4.83 -0.74 5.43
CA GLY A 158 -4.38 0.37 6.27
C GLY A 158 -4.71 0.18 7.75
N GLU A 159 -5.90 -0.33 8.08
CA GLU A 159 -6.27 -0.67 9.46
C GLU A 159 -5.39 -1.78 10.05
N CYS A 160 -5.17 -2.84 9.26
CA CYS A 160 -4.27 -3.93 9.63
C CYS A 160 -2.86 -3.40 9.89
N GLN A 161 -2.32 -2.58 8.98
CA GLN A 161 -1.03 -1.93 9.14
C GLN A 161 -0.93 -1.16 10.45
N SER A 162 -1.91 -0.32 10.78
CA SER A 162 -1.87 0.49 12.00
C SER A 162 -1.79 -0.38 13.27
N LEU A 163 -2.60 -1.44 13.33
CA LEU A 163 -2.63 -2.37 14.46
C LEU A 163 -1.33 -3.19 14.57
N VAL A 164 -0.88 -3.76 13.46
CA VAL A 164 0.33 -4.58 13.36
C VAL A 164 1.58 -3.76 13.63
N PHE A 165 1.62 -2.50 13.19
CA PHE A 165 2.73 -1.59 13.48
C PHE A 165 2.86 -1.36 14.98
N ARG A 166 1.76 -0.97 15.63
CA ARG A 166 1.72 -0.68 17.06
C ARG A 166 2.13 -1.89 17.90
N HIS A 167 1.54 -3.05 17.62
CA HIS A 167 1.83 -4.26 18.39
C HIS A 167 3.19 -4.86 18.05
N GLY A 168 3.61 -4.82 16.79
CA GLY A 168 4.91 -5.34 16.38
C GLY A 168 6.06 -4.59 17.04
N LEU A 169 5.99 -3.26 17.08
CA LEU A 169 6.98 -2.44 17.76
C LEU A 169 6.96 -2.67 19.28
N GLN A 170 5.76 -2.70 19.87
CA GLN A 170 5.60 -2.92 21.32
C GLN A 170 6.15 -4.27 21.77
N LEU A 171 5.89 -5.35 21.01
CA LEU A 171 6.30 -6.71 21.37
C LEU A 171 7.81 -6.95 21.20
N HIS A 172 8.49 -6.18 20.34
CA HIS A 172 9.95 -6.18 20.27
C HIS A 172 10.61 -5.29 21.35
N GLY A 173 9.83 -4.47 22.06
CA GLY A 173 10.36 -3.53 23.05
C GLY A 173 11.42 -2.60 22.47
N ALA A 174 12.49 -2.33 23.23
CA ALA A 174 13.58 -1.46 22.78
C ALA A 174 14.30 -1.97 21.52
N MET A 175 14.39 -3.30 21.33
CA MET A 175 14.98 -3.90 20.12
C MET A 175 14.21 -3.50 18.86
N GLY A 176 12.90 -3.28 18.97
CA GLY A 176 12.07 -2.80 17.86
C GLY A 176 12.52 -1.44 17.32
N PHE A 177 13.31 -0.66 18.06
CA PHE A 177 13.84 0.65 17.66
C PHE A 177 15.29 0.61 17.15
N THR A 178 15.92 -0.56 17.10
CA THR A 178 17.31 -0.72 16.62
C THR A 178 17.35 -1.24 15.18
N TRP A 179 18.54 -1.20 14.58
CA TRP A 179 18.83 -1.77 13.25
C TRP A 179 19.32 -3.23 13.32
N GLU A 180 19.20 -3.89 14.47
CA GLU A 180 19.68 -5.26 14.69
C GLU A 180 18.65 -6.33 14.27
N ASN A 181 17.53 -5.91 13.69
CA ASN A 181 16.46 -6.79 13.23
C ASN A 181 15.74 -6.21 12.00
N ASP A 182 15.04 -7.09 11.30
CA ASP A 182 14.39 -6.74 10.02
C ASP A 182 13.02 -6.06 10.18
N LEU A 183 12.52 -5.89 11.42
CA LEU A 183 11.16 -5.40 11.68
C LEU A 183 10.93 -4.04 11.01
N GLN A 184 11.93 -3.17 11.11
CA GLN A 184 11.92 -1.80 10.58
C GLN A 184 11.61 -1.76 9.08
N PHE A 185 12.14 -2.70 8.28
CA PHE A 185 11.89 -2.72 6.84
C PHE A 185 10.42 -3.01 6.53
N ALA A 186 9.83 -4.00 7.20
CA ALA A 186 8.44 -4.37 7.00
C ALA A 186 7.47 -3.29 7.54
N LEU A 187 7.81 -2.68 8.69
CA LEU A 187 7.06 -1.55 9.26
C LEU A 187 7.00 -0.35 8.30
N LYS A 188 8.16 0.02 7.74
CA LYS A 188 8.28 1.13 6.78
C LYS A 188 7.50 0.81 5.50
N ARG A 189 7.60 -0.40 4.96
CA ARG A 189 6.85 -0.82 3.77
C ARG A 189 5.35 -0.74 3.97
N ALA A 190 4.85 -1.26 5.08
CA ALA A 190 3.44 -1.21 5.40
C ALA A 190 2.96 0.25 5.54
N LYS A 191 3.72 1.09 6.28
CA LYS A 191 3.35 2.49 6.51
C LYS A 191 3.42 3.33 5.22
N ALA A 192 4.41 3.10 4.36
CA ALA A 192 4.51 3.79 3.07
C ALA A 192 3.31 3.44 2.18
N GLY A 193 2.95 2.15 2.11
CA GLY A 193 1.76 1.71 1.37
C GLY A 193 0.47 2.31 1.91
N GLU A 194 0.36 2.56 3.22
CA GLU A 194 -0.81 3.22 3.82
C GLU A 194 -1.00 4.65 3.30
N LEU A 195 0.09 5.42 3.20
CA LEU A 195 0.07 6.79 2.70
C LEU A 195 -0.11 6.87 1.18
N MET A 196 0.31 5.84 0.44
CA MET A 196 0.14 5.78 -1.01
C MET A 196 -1.28 5.41 -1.43
N LEU A 197 -1.79 6.11 -2.44
CA LEU A 197 -3.11 5.90 -3.05
C LEU A 197 -4.30 6.07 -2.09
N GLY A 198 -4.13 6.87 -1.04
CA GLY A 198 -5.17 7.20 -0.06
C GLY A 198 -5.16 6.28 1.17
N GLY A 199 -5.37 6.89 2.34
CA GLY A 199 -5.38 6.22 3.63
C GLY A 199 -6.70 5.52 3.94
N ALA A 200 -6.73 4.75 5.03
CA ALA A 200 -7.93 3.96 5.38
C ALA A 200 -9.19 4.81 5.60
N ALA A 201 -9.04 6.03 6.14
CA ALA A 201 -10.15 6.95 6.35
C ALA A 201 -10.77 7.42 5.03
N GLU A 202 -9.95 7.74 4.03
CA GLU A 202 -10.41 8.17 2.70
C GLU A 202 -11.21 7.06 2.01
N HIS A 203 -10.67 5.83 2.02
CA HIS A 203 -11.36 4.69 1.40
C HIS A 203 -12.65 4.32 2.12
N ARG A 204 -12.71 4.44 3.45
CA ARG A 204 -13.98 4.29 4.20
C ARG A 204 -14.99 5.39 3.86
N ALA A 205 -14.54 6.62 3.66
CA ALA A 205 -15.43 7.70 3.24
C ALA A 205 -16.01 7.46 1.85
N GLN A 206 -15.18 6.96 0.91
CA GLN A 206 -15.66 6.55 -0.42
C GLN A 206 -16.69 5.43 -0.32
N ILE A 207 -16.42 4.39 0.46
CA ILE A 207 -17.35 3.28 0.70
C ILE A 207 -18.69 3.82 1.24
N ALA A 208 -18.65 4.67 2.26
CA ALA A 208 -19.85 5.25 2.84
C ALA A 208 -20.65 6.10 1.84
N GLN A 209 -19.97 6.84 0.96
CA GLN A 209 -20.61 7.61 -0.10
C GLN A 209 -21.30 6.71 -1.13
N GLU A 210 -20.65 5.63 -1.55
CA GLU A 210 -21.23 4.66 -2.50
C GLU A 210 -22.47 3.98 -1.91
N TYR A 211 -22.45 3.58 -0.64
CA TYR A 211 -23.62 3.00 0.03
C TYR A 211 -24.80 3.98 0.14
N ARG A 212 -24.55 5.27 0.43
CA ARG A 212 -25.60 6.29 0.46
C ARG A 212 -26.15 6.63 -0.93
N ALA A 213 -25.35 6.48 -1.97
CA ALA A 213 -25.81 6.72 -3.35
C ALA A 213 -26.64 5.55 -3.89
N ALA A 214 -26.50 4.36 -3.28
CA ALA A 214 -27.19 3.14 -3.65
C ALA A 214 -28.51 2.92 -2.87
N ASP A 215 -29.10 3.98 -2.30
CA ASP A 215 -30.29 3.94 -1.43
C ASP A 215 -31.35 2.90 -1.88
N PHE A 216 -31.61 1.96 -0.96
CA PHE A 216 -32.88 1.26 -0.81
C PHE A 216 -33.90 2.20 -0.13
#